data_AF-A0A2V8TBS6-F1
#
_entry.id   AF-A0A2V8TBS6-F1
#
_cell.length_a   1.000
_cell.length_b   1.000
_cell.length_c   1.000
_cell.angle_alpha   90.00
_cell.angle_beta   90.00
_cell.angle_gamma   90.00
#
_symmetry.space_group_name_H-M   'P 1'
#
loop_
_entity.id
_entity.type
_entity.pdbx_description
1 polymer ?
#
loop_
_entity_poly.entity_id
_entity_poly.type
_entity_poly.pdbx_seq_one_letter_code
_entity_poly.pdbx_strand_id
1 'polypeptide(L)'
;MATKSRPEVRKASIPYIDRSREMKWLVEHEQEYADQWVLLWEDRLIAHGKGDEILALRDKALAEGIDRPFVVHCRTWFGPVMGGWL
;
A
#
# COMPACT_ATOMS: atom_id res chain seq x y z
N MET A 1 -7.46 -23.74 -38.10
CA MET A 1 -7.64 -22.30 -37.81
C MET A 1 -7.08 -22.00 -36.43
N ALA A 2 -6.52 -20.80 -36.26
CA ALA A 2 -5.49 -20.37 -35.30
C ALA A 2 -5.50 -20.95 -33.85
N THR A 3 -4.36 -21.52 -33.44
CA THR A 3 -3.98 -21.79 -32.05
C THR A 3 -3.57 -20.48 -31.38
N LYS A 4 -4.33 -20.04 -30.38
CA LYS A 4 -4.04 -18.83 -29.60
C LYS A 4 -2.92 -19.15 -28.60
N SER A 5 -1.67 -18.85 -28.96
CA SER A 5 -0.52 -19.02 -28.07
C SER A 5 -0.52 -17.93 -26.99
N ARG A 6 -0.36 -18.31 -25.73
CA ARG A 6 -0.36 -17.39 -24.58
C ARG A 6 0.96 -16.61 -24.57
N PRO A 7 0.96 -15.27 -24.47
CA PRO A 7 2.20 -14.52 -24.44
C PRO A 7 3.02 -14.93 -23.21
N GLU A 8 4.31 -15.15 -23.42
CA GLU A 8 5.25 -15.50 -22.36
C GLU A 8 5.45 -14.26 -21.47
N VAL A 9 4.90 -14.31 -20.24
CA VAL A 9 5.04 -13.22 -19.28
C VAL A 9 6.49 -13.21 -18.80
N ARG A 10 7.26 -12.22 -19.24
CA ARG A 10 8.60 -11.97 -18.71
C ARG A 10 8.48 -11.67 -17.22
N LYS A 11 9.07 -12.53 -16.39
CA LYS A 11 9.16 -12.26 -14.94
C LYS A 11 10.08 -11.06 -14.75
N ALA A 12 9.52 -9.94 -14.29
CA ALA A 12 10.33 -8.83 -13.83
C ALA A 12 11.12 -9.29 -12.60
N SER A 13 12.46 -9.21 -12.67
CA SER A 13 13.31 -9.42 -11.49
C SER A 13 13.20 -8.15 -10.63
N ILE A 14 12.23 -8.13 -9.73
CA ILE A 14 12.03 -7.03 -8.79
C ILE A 14 12.83 -7.39 -7.55
N PRO A 15 13.82 -6.58 -7.14
CA PRO A 15 14.57 -6.84 -5.91
C PRO A 15 13.62 -6.83 -4.72
N TYR A 16 13.82 -7.77 -3.79
CA TYR A 16 13.08 -7.79 -2.53
C TYR A 16 13.39 -6.51 -1.74
N ILE A 17 12.34 -5.80 -1.35
CA ILE A 17 12.43 -4.61 -0.49
C ILE A 17 11.89 -5.05 0.86
N ASP A 18 12.71 -4.96 1.90
CA ASP A 18 12.26 -5.19 3.27
C ASP A 18 11.28 -4.07 3.64
N ARG A 19 10.06 -4.46 4.05
CA ARG A 19 8.99 -3.56 4.48
C ARG A 19 8.61 -3.80 5.94
N SER A 20 9.49 -4.45 6.69
CA SER A 20 9.22 -4.90 8.06
C SER A 20 9.01 -3.72 9.01
N ARG A 21 9.70 -2.59 8.75
CA ARG A 21 9.56 -1.35 9.52
C ARG A 21 8.22 -0.68 9.27
N GLU A 22 7.84 -0.54 8.00
CA GLU A 22 6.56 0.05 7.61
C GLU A 22 5.40 -0.76 8.19
N MET A 23 5.50 -2.10 8.15
CA MET A 23 4.49 -2.97 8.74
C MET A 23 4.38 -2.81 10.25
N LYS A 24 5.52 -2.63 10.95
CA LYS A 24 5.52 -2.40 12.40
C LYS A 24 4.85 -1.08 12.74
N TRP A 25 5.22 0.00 12.03
CA TRP A 25 4.56 1.30 12.18
C TRP A 25 3.06 1.20 11.92
N LEU A 26 2.66 0.43 10.89
CA LEU A 26 1.25 0.23 10.56
C LEU A 26 0.48 -0.37 11.74
N VAL A 27 1.00 -1.43 12.37
CA VAL A 27 0.36 -2.07 13.54
C VAL A 27 0.21 -1.10 14.72
N GLU A 28 1.16 -0.19 14.90
CA GLU A 28 1.16 0.77 16.00
C GLU A 28 0.22 1.97 15.75
N HIS A 29 0.04 2.38 14.48
CA HIS A 29 -0.61 3.65 14.12
C HIS A 29 -1.83 3.54 13.21
N GLU A 30 -2.13 2.38 12.60
CA GLU A 30 -3.21 2.25 11.60
C GLU A 30 -4.58 2.68 12.11
N GLN A 31 -4.84 2.52 13.41
CA GLN A 31 -6.10 2.90 14.02
C GLN A 31 -6.28 4.42 14.10
N GLU A 32 -5.19 5.19 14.24
CA GLU A 32 -5.23 6.66 14.26
C GLU A 32 -5.57 7.23 12.87
N TYR A 33 -5.14 6.53 11.82
CA TYR A 33 -5.37 6.90 10.41
C TYR A 33 -6.51 6.09 9.78
N ALA A 34 -7.48 5.62 10.56
CA ALA A 34 -8.61 4.86 10.06
C ALA A 34 -9.34 5.59 8.92
N ASP A 35 -9.65 4.84 7.85
CA ASP A 35 -10.26 5.31 6.60
C ASP A 35 -9.40 6.30 5.78
N GLN A 36 -8.11 6.38 6.10
CA GLN A 36 -7.14 7.19 5.37
C GLN A 36 -6.10 6.33 4.67
N TRP A 37 -5.54 6.90 3.63
CA TRP A 37 -4.34 6.40 2.97
C TRP A 37 -3.12 6.97 3.67
N VAL A 38 -2.18 6.10 4.01
CA VAL A 38 -0.88 6.46 4.57
C VAL A 38 0.22 6.10 3.59
N LEU A 39 1.16 7.02 3.41
CA LEU A 39 2.38 6.83 2.66
C LEU A 39 3.53 6.76 3.63
N LEU A 40 4.18 5.61 3.68
CA LEU A 40 5.28 5.32 4.58
C LEU A 40 6.58 5.12 3.81
N TRP A 41 7.67 5.48 4.44
CA TRP A 41 9.00 5.13 3.98
C TRP A 41 9.88 4.78 5.17
N GLU A 42 10.37 3.54 5.19
CA GLU A 42 11.07 2.93 6.33
C GLU A 42 10.22 2.94 7.61
N ASP A 43 10.36 3.96 8.46
CA ASP A 43 9.69 4.08 9.76
C ASP A 43 9.00 5.44 9.91
N ARG A 44 8.80 6.15 8.80
CA ARG A 44 8.28 7.52 8.80
C ARG A 44 7.05 7.66 7.94
N LEU A 45 6.05 8.36 8.48
CA LEU A 45 4.92 8.86 7.74
C LEU A 45 5.35 10.04 6.88
N ILE A 46 5.21 9.87 5.58
CA ILE A 46 5.52 10.90 4.57
C ILE A 46 4.28 11.76 4.34
N ALA A 47 3.13 11.11 4.14
CA ALA A 47 1.88 11.80 3.91
C ALA A 47 0.69 10.91 4.29
N HIS A 48 -0.44 11.52 4.65
CA HIS A 48 -1.70 10.82 4.84
C HIS A 48 -2.86 11.65 4.28
N GLY A 49 -3.97 11.01 3.95
CA GLY A 49 -5.16 11.71 3.44
C GLY A 49 -6.25 10.76 2.96
N LYS A 50 -7.31 11.31 2.36
CA LYS A 50 -8.42 10.51 1.84
C LYS A 50 -8.08 9.89 0.49
N GLY A 51 -8.89 8.92 0.05
CA GLY A 51 -8.67 8.20 -1.21
C GLY A 51 -8.54 9.10 -2.44
N ASP A 52 -9.31 10.17 -2.50
CA ASP A 52 -9.25 11.15 -3.60
C ASP A 52 -7.90 11.90 -3.66
N GLU A 53 -7.14 11.94 -2.58
CA GLU A 53 -5.87 12.68 -2.48
C GLU A 53 -4.65 11.79 -2.78
N ILE A 54 -4.83 10.48 -3.01
CA ILE A 54 -3.74 9.51 -3.11
C ILE A 54 -2.69 9.87 -4.18
N LEU A 55 -3.12 10.45 -5.31
CA LEU A 55 -2.23 10.90 -6.37
C LEU A 55 -1.38 12.09 -5.90
N ALA A 56 -2.00 13.07 -5.25
CA ALA A 56 -1.29 14.22 -4.70
C ALA A 56 -0.33 13.83 -3.56
N LEU A 57 -0.70 12.85 -2.73
CA LEU A 57 0.19 12.28 -1.71
C LEU A 57 1.40 11.60 -2.35
N ARG A 58 1.19 10.86 -3.44
CA ARG A 58 2.27 10.23 -4.20
C ARG A 58 3.21 11.26 -4.83
N ASP A 59 2.67 12.33 -5.42
CA ASP A 59 3.49 13.43 -5.96
C ASP A 59 4.36 14.08 -4.87
N LYS A 60 3.84 14.25 -3.64
CA LYS A 60 4.65 14.72 -2.50
C LYS A 60 5.80 13.76 -2.18
N ALA A 61 5.52 12.45 -2.12
CA ALA A 61 6.58 11.46 -1.86
C ALA A 61 7.66 11.47 -2.95
N LEU A 62 7.26 11.63 -4.22
CA LEU A 62 8.20 11.77 -5.33
C LEU A 62 9.03 13.06 -5.23
N ALA A 63 8.41 14.18 -4.82
CA ALA A 63 9.10 15.44 -4.60
C ALA A 63 10.14 15.35 -3.46
N GLU A 64 9.91 14.48 -2.46
CA GLU A 64 10.88 14.15 -1.41
C GLU A 64 11.95 13.13 -1.85
N GLY A 65 11.93 12.69 -3.11
CA GLY A 65 12.90 11.75 -3.67
C GLY A 65 12.59 10.28 -3.35
N ILE A 66 11.39 9.99 -2.89
CA ILE A 66 10.96 8.63 -2.55
C ILE A 66 10.28 8.00 -3.77
N ASP A 67 11.03 7.19 -4.52
CA ASP A 67 10.57 6.53 -5.75
C ASP A 67 9.48 5.48 -5.50
N ARG A 68 9.51 4.81 -4.33
CA ARG A 68 8.64 3.67 -4.02
C ARG A 68 8.05 3.76 -2.61
N PRO A 69 7.23 4.78 -2.31
CA PRO A 69 6.57 4.86 -1.02
C PRO A 69 5.70 3.62 -0.77
N PHE A 70 5.66 3.17 0.47
CA PHE A 70 4.76 2.11 0.89
C PHE A 70 3.38 2.72 1.12
N VAL A 71 2.46 2.45 0.21
CA VAL A 71 1.11 3.02 0.21
C VAL A 71 0.15 2.00 0.80
N VAL A 72 -0.49 2.34 1.92
CA VAL A 72 -1.48 1.47 2.57
C VAL A 72 -2.75 2.24 2.85
N HIS A 73 -3.88 1.58 2.62
CA HIS A 73 -5.17 2.05 3.11
C HIS A 73 -5.40 1.49 4.49
N CYS A 74 -5.39 2.35 5.51
CA CYS A 74 -5.73 2.00 6.88
C CYS A 74 -7.23 1.76 6.94
N ARG A 75 -7.64 0.49 6.80
CA ARG A 75 -9.04 0.11 6.89
C ARG A 75 -9.52 0.44 8.30
N THR A 76 -10.62 1.17 8.42
CA THR A 76 -11.30 1.26 9.69
C THR A 76 -11.63 -0.15 10.16
N TRP A 77 -11.25 -0.47 11.40
CA TRP A 77 -11.52 -1.76 12.01
C TRP A 77 -13.02 -1.84 12.30
N PHE A 78 -13.81 -2.19 11.30
CA PHE A 78 -15.08 -2.83 11.55
C PHE A 78 -14.71 -4.19 12.14
N GLY A 79 -14.94 -4.37 13.46
CA GLY A 79 -14.70 -5.64 14.15
C GLY A 79 -15.28 -6.83 13.40
N PRO A 80 -14.87 -8.08 13.73
CA PRO A 80 -15.17 -9.24 12.91
C PRO A 80 -16.64 -9.24 12.50
N VAL A 81 -16.90 -9.06 11.20
CA VAL A 81 -18.17 -9.49 10.63
C VAL A 81 -18.14 -10.99 10.90
N MET A 82 -18.92 -11.45 11.87
CA MET A 82 -19.13 -12.87 12.18
C MET A 82 -19.79 -13.51 10.94
N GLY A 83 -19.01 -13.70 9.88
CA GLY A 83 -19.36 -14.35 8.64
C GLY A 83 -18.96 -15.80 8.76
N GLY A 84 -19.78 -16.57 9.46
CA GLY A 84 -19.80 -18.01 9.27
C GLY A 84 -20.09 -18.29 7.80
N TRP A 85 -19.30 -19.18 7.20
CA TRP A 85 -19.66 -19.81 5.94
C TRP A 85 -20.93 -20.63 6.20
N LEU A 86 -22.10 -20.09 5.84
CA LEU A 86 -23.38 -20.80 5.91
C LEU A 86 -23.63 -21.54 4.59
#